data_AF-A0A265DVS9-F1
#
_entry.id   AF-A0A265DVS9-F1
#
_cell.length_a   1.000
_cell.length_b   1.000
_cell.length_c   1.000
_cell.angle_alpha   90.00
_cell.angle_beta   90.00
_cell.angle_gamma   90.00
#
_symmetry.space_group_name_H-M   'P 1'
#
loop_
_entity.id
_entity.type
_entity.pdbx_description
1 polymer ?
#
loop_
_entity_poly.entity_id
_entity_poly.type
_entity_poly.pdbx_seq_one_letter_code
_entity_poly.pdbx_strand_id
1 'polypeptide(L)'
;MSEMTFEKMINQMTPAIYESLKQAVSLRKWPDGRRLTPEQTELCLEAVMRFEAENNVPEENRVGYLEQRTCGAATSGAGVTPEMAGLARDATRD
;
A
#
# COMPACT_ATOMS: atom_id res chain seq x y z
N MET A 1 19.92 -8.18 -17.53
CA MET A 1 20.91 -7.09 -17.28
C MET A 1 20.29 -5.93 -16.50
N SER A 2 19.41 -6.19 -15.52
CA SER A 2 18.66 -5.12 -14.82
C SER A 2 18.73 -5.20 -13.29
N GLU A 3 19.21 -6.31 -12.72
CA GLU A 3 19.26 -6.53 -11.26
C GLU A 3 20.37 -5.69 -10.59
N MET A 4 21.59 -5.76 -11.14
CA MET A 4 22.74 -4.98 -10.64
C MET A 4 22.52 -3.45 -10.66
N THR A 5 21.76 -2.95 -11.65
CA THR A 5 21.48 -1.51 -11.75
C THR A 5 20.47 -1.07 -10.70
N PHE A 6 19.54 -1.95 -10.34
CA PHE A 6 18.50 -1.67 -9.35
C PHE A 6 19.07 -1.56 -7.94
N GLU A 7 19.84 -2.57 -7.50
CA GLU A 7 20.50 -2.54 -6.20
C GLU A 7 21.44 -1.34 -6.05
N LYS A 8 22.17 -0.97 -7.11
CA LYS A 8 23.00 0.25 -7.09
C LYS A 8 22.16 1.52 -6.94
N MET A 9 21.02 1.60 -7.61
CA MET A 9 20.12 2.74 -7.51
C MET A 9 19.54 2.88 -6.09
N ILE A 10 19.19 1.77 -5.43
CA ILE A 10 18.76 1.76 -4.02
C ILE A 10 19.88 2.26 -3.11
N ASN A 11 21.11 1.77 -3.30
CA ASN A 11 22.25 2.17 -2.46
C ASN A 11 22.66 3.63 -2.66
N GLN A 12 22.31 4.23 -3.81
CA GLN A 12 22.57 5.65 -4.13
C GLN A 12 21.31 6.51 -4.03
N MET A 13 20.34 6.10 -3.22
CA MET A 13 19.04 6.74 -3.18
C MET A 13 19.12 8.19 -2.71
N THR A 14 18.73 9.09 -3.60
CA THR A 14 18.54 10.52 -3.34
C THR A 14 17.05 10.82 -3.21
N PRO A 15 16.66 11.98 -2.65
CA PRO A 15 15.25 12.39 -2.61
C PRO A 15 14.57 12.37 -3.99
N ALA A 16 15.30 12.69 -5.05
CA ALA A 16 14.79 12.64 -6.43
C ALA A 16 14.52 11.20 -6.92
N ILE A 17 15.37 10.25 -6.52
CA ILE A 17 15.18 8.82 -6.82
C ILE A 17 13.99 8.28 -6.04
N TYR A 18 13.86 8.62 -4.75
CA TYR A 18 12.70 8.26 -3.93
C TYR A 18 11.37 8.69 -4.59
N GLU A 19 11.26 9.94 -5.01
CA GLU A 19 10.05 10.44 -5.70
C GLU A 19 9.80 9.70 -7.02
N SER A 20 10.85 9.42 -7.78
CA SER A 20 10.74 8.65 -9.03
C SER A 20 10.26 7.22 -8.78
N LEU A 21 10.76 6.56 -7.73
CA LEU A 21 10.34 5.21 -7.34
C LEU A 21 8.89 5.19 -6.87
N LYS A 22 8.45 6.19 -6.07
CA LYS A 22 7.03 6.33 -5.68
C LYS A 22 6.12 6.43 -6.89
N GLN A 23 6.43 7.31 -7.83
CA GLN A 23 5.65 7.45 -9.07
C GLN A 23 5.65 6.17 -9.88
N ALA A 24 6.81 5.51 -10.00
CA ALA A 24 6.94 4.30 -10.79
C ALA A 24 6.10 3.16 -10.20
N VAL A 25 6.07 2.99 -8.88
CA VAL A 25 5.22 2.00 -8.20
C VAL A 25 3.74 2.32 -8.39
N SER A 26 3.31 3.58 -8.25
CA SER A 26 1.91 3.98 -8.45
C SER A 26 1.42 3.72 -9.88
N LEU A 27 2.28 3.96 -10.88
CA LEU A 27 1.95 3.77 -12.30
C LEU A 27 2.29 2.37 -12.82
N ARG A 28 2.99 1.56 -12.01
CA ARG A 28 3.62 0.29 -12.40
C ARG A 28 4.49 0.42 -13.66
N LYS A 29 5.15 1.57 -13.83
CA LYS A 29 5.86 1.98 -15.04
C LYS A 29 7.05 2.87 -14.69
N TRP A 30 8.22 2.56 -15.24
CA TRP A 30 9.39 3.42 -15.21
C TRP A 30 9.13 4.76 -15.92
N PRO A 31 9.86 5.83 -15.57
CA PRO A 31 9.76 7.13 -16.26
C PRO A 31 10.14 7.03 -17.75
N ASP A 32 10.99 6.06 -18.10
CA ASP A 32 11.35 5.72 -19.49
C ASP A 32 10.18 5.06 -20.27
N GLY A 33 9.08 4.74 -19.59
CA GLY A 33 7.89 4.15 -20.19
C GLY A 33 7.86 2.62 -20.20
N ARG A 34 8.87 1.95 -19.66
CA ARG A 34 8.89 0.49 -19.51
C ARG A 34 8.00 0.07 -18.33
N ARG A 35 7.31 -1.07 -18.43
CA ARG A 35 6.53 -1.61 -17.30
C ARG A 35 7.46 -2.22 -16.24
N LEU A 36 7.09 -2.06 -14.98
CA LEU A 36 7.73 -2.73 -13.86
C LEU A 36 7.25 -4.18 -13.78
N THR A 37 8.18 -5.12 -13.57
CA THR A 37 7.82 -6.50 -13.21
C THR A 37 7.30 -6.54 -11.78
N PRO A 38 6.59 -7.61 -11.36
CA PRO A 38 6.17 -7.79 -9.97
C PRO A 38 7.35 -7.71 -9.00
N GLU A 39 8.42 -8.47 -9.26
CA GLU A 39 9.63 -8.50 -8.42
C GLU A 39 10.29 -7.11 -8.31
N GLN A 40 10.38 -6.37 -9.42
CA GLN A 40 10.89 -5.00 -9.40
C GLN A 40 10.00 -4.06 -8.60
N THR A 41 8.67 -4.25 -8.65
CA THR A 41 7.72 -3.44 -7.89
C THR A 41 7.91 -3.67 -6.39
N GLU A 42 8.09 -4.92 -5.98
CA GLU A 42 8.35 -5.29 -4.58
C GLU A 42 9.65 -4.68 -4.08
N LEU A 43 10.74 -4.80 -4.86
CA LEU A 43 12.03 -4.21 -4.52
C LEU A 43 11.97 -2.67 -4.45
N CYS A 44 11.23 -2.00 -5.35
CA CYS A 44 10.98 -0.55 -5.29
C CYS A 44 10.27 -0.17 -4.01
N LEU A 45 9.24 -0.92 -3.65
CA LEU A 45 8.44 -0.63 -2.47
C LEU A 45 9.26 -0.80 -1.19
N GLU A 46 10.07 -1.85 -1.10
CA GLU A 46 10.99 -2.07 0.03
C GLU A 46 11.97 -0.89 0.17
N ALA A 47 12.59 -0.47 -0.94
CA ALA A 47 13.52 0.66 -0.94
C ALA A 47 12.87 1.96 -0.44
N VAL A 48 11.67 2.27 -0.95
CA VAL A 48 10.89 3.45 -0.56
C VAL A 48 10.58 3.42 0.95
N MET A 49 10.12 2.29 1.47
CA MET A 49 9.82 2.15 2.92
C MET A 49 11.08 2.32 3.78
N ARG A 50 12.21 1.75 3.35
CA ARG A 50 13.48 1.88 4.07
C ARG A 50 13.99 3.32 4.08
N PHE A 51 13.88 4.02 2.95
CA PHE A 51 14.22 5.44 2.86
C PHE A 51 13.37 6.29 3.80
N GLU A 52 12.05 6.04 3.84
CA GLU A 52 11.13 6.78 4.72
C GLU A 52 11.43 6.57 6.21
N ALA A 53 11.80 5.35 6.59
CA ALA A 53 12.22 5.04 7.95
C ALA A 53 13.52 5.76 8.33
N GLU A 54 14.53 5.75 7.44
CA GLU A 54 15.83 6.37 7.70
C GLU A 54 15.76 7.90 7.72
N ASN A 55 14.92 8.49 6.89
CA ASN A 55 14.73 9.95 6.80
C ASN A 55 13.67 10.49 7.77
N ASN A 56 13.12 9.65 8.66
CA ASN A 56 12.07 10.03 9.61
C ASN A 56 10.88 10.74 8.95
N VAL A 57 10.45 10.25 7.78
CA VAL A 57 9.26 10.77 7.09
C VAL A 57 8.05 10.56 8.02
N PRO A 58 7.20 11.58 8.24
CA PRO A 58 6.02 11.43 9.09
C PRO A 58 5.05 10.42 8.46
N GLU A 59 4.37 9.63 9.30
CA GLU A 59 3.57 8.49 8.87
C GLU A 59 2.50 8.85 7.84
N GLU A 60 1.88 10.02 7.97
CA GLU A 60 0.89 10.56 7.03
C GLU A 60 1.39 10.72 5.59
N ASN A 61 2.71 10.88 5.41
CA ASN A 61 3.35 11.06 4.11
C ASN A 61 4.03 9.77 3.59
N ARG A 62 4.00 8.69 4.38
CA ARG A 62 4.59 7.41 4.01
C ARG A 62 3.74 6.68 3.00
N VAL A 63 4.40 5.91 2.14
CA VAL A 63 3.67 5.01 1.23
C VAL A 63 2.93 3.95 2.02
N GLY A 64 1.68 3.68 1.60
CA GLY A 64 0.84 2.69 2.26
C GLY A 64 0.19 3.18 3.56
N TYR A 65 0.33 4.47 3.91
CA TYR A 65 -0.44 5.06 5.00
C TYR A 65 -1.93 5.06 4.65
N LEU A 66 -2.72 4.40 5.49
CA LEU A 66 -4.17 4.56 5.53
C LEU A 66 -4.52 5.18 6.87
N GLU A 67 -5.10 6.38 6.85
CA GLU A 67 -5.72 6.94 8.04
C GLU A 67 -6.79 5.95 8.51
N GLN A 68 -6.78 5.60 9.80
CA GLN A 68 -7.68 4.59 10.38
C GLN A 68 -9.14 5.08 10.49
N ARG A 69 -9.61 5.82 9.49
CA ARG A 69 -10.97 6.32 9.36
C ARG A 69 -11.58 5.73 8.08
N THR A 70 -12.30 4.61 8.27
CA THR A 70 -13.44 4.18 7.44
C THR A 70 -13.29 3.12 6.32
N CYS A 71 -12.27 2.27 6.33
CA CYS A 71 -12.35 1.02 5.55
C CYS A 71 -11.99 -0.24 6.36
N GLY A 72 -12.54 -0.31 7.58
CA GLY A 72 -12.92 -1.59 8.15
C GLY A 72 -14.37 -1.84 7.76
N ALA A 73 -14.69 -3.05 7.31
CA ALA A 73 -16.05 -3.53 7.34
C ALA A 73 -16.65 -3.16 8.71
N ALA A 74 -17.63 -2.25 8.71
CA ALA A 74 -18.50 -2.07 9.86
C ALA A 74 -19.39 -3.31 9.96
N THR A 75 -18.80 -4.45 10.34
CA THR A 75 -19.45 -5.42 11.20
C THR A 75 -19.28 -4.97 12.66
N SER A 76 -19.50 -3.68 12.91
CA SER A 76 -20.01 -3.26 14.20
C SER A 76 -21.45 -2.90 13.92
N GLY A 77 -22.36 -3.79 14.33
CA GLY A 77 -23.80 -3.57 14.28
C GLY A 77 -24.25 -2.43 15.20
N ALA A 78 -23.59 -1.28 15.13
CA ALA A 78 -23.88 -0.08 15.90
C ALA A 78 -25.16 0.62 15.42
N GLY A 79 -25.77 0.14 14.32
CA GLY A 79 -27.06 0.62 13.81
C GLY A 79 -28.17 -0.44 13.80
N VAL A 80 -27.94 -1.64 14.35
CA VAL A 80 -28.96 -2.69 14.40
C VAL A 80 -29.64 -2.62 15.77
N THR A 81 -30.85 -2.07 15.83
CA THR A 81 -31.65 -2.16 17.05
C THR A 81 -31.93 -3.64 17.36
N PRO A 82 -32.06 -4.02 18.64
CA PRO A 82 -32.32 -5.41 19.03
C PRO A 82 -33.57 -6.02 18.36
N GLU A 83 -34.51 -5.20 17.86
CA GLU A 83 -35.67 -5.66 17.08
C GLU A 83 -35.32 -6.13 15.65
N MET A 84 -34.28 -5.57 15.03
CA MET A 84 -33.86 -5.92 13.66
C MET A 84 -32.97 -7.18 13.62
N ALA A 85 -32.48 -7.65 14.77
CA ALA A 85 -31.69 -8.88 14.89
C ALA A 85 -32.52 -10.17 14.81
N GLY A 86 -33.85 -10.07 14.77
CA GLY A 86 -34.78 -11.20 14.81
C GLY A 86 -35.06 -11.91 13.47
N LEU A 87 -34.63 -11.37 12.32
CA LEU A 87 -35.07 -11.87 11.01
C LEU A 87 -34.34 -13.13 10.49
N ALA A 88 -33.35 -13.66 11.23
CA ALA A 88 -32.54 -14.79 10.78
C ALA A 88 -32.98 -16.16 11.33
N ARG A 89 -34.14 -16.26 12.01
CA ARG A 89 -34.59 -17.52 12.64
C ARG A 89 -35.46 -18.43 11.76
N ASP A 90 -35.89 -17.98 10.58
CA ASP A 90 -36.83 -18.74 9.73
C ASP A 90 -36.22 -19.41 8.50
N ALA A 91 -34.90 -19.65 8.46
CA ALA A 91 -34.24 -20.35 7.35
C ALA A 91 -33.91 -21.83 7.61
N THR A 92 -34.20 -22.36 8.81
CA THR A 92 -33.88 -23.75 9.20
C THR A 92 -35.02 -24.45 9.96
N ARG A 93 -36.25 -24.30 9.48
CA ARG A 93 -37.35 -25.17 9.91
C ARG A 93 -37.87 -25.95 8.70
N ASP A 94 -37.77 -27.27 8.83
CA ASP A 94 -38.34 -28.32 7.97
C ASP A 94 -39.81 -28.07 7.61
#